data_AF-A0A3D5X3S5-F1
#
_entry.id   AF-A0A3D5X3S5-F1
#
_cell.length_a   1.000
_cell.length_b   1.000
_cell.length_c   1.000
_cell.angle_alpha   90.00
_cell.angle_beta   90.00
_cell.angle_gamma   90.00
#
_symmetry.space_group_name_H-M   'P 1'
#
loop_
_entity.id
_entity.type
_entity.pdbx_description
1 polymer ?
#
loop_
_entity_poly.entity_id
_entity_poly.type
_entity_poly.pdbx_seq_one_letter_code
_entity_poly.pdbx_strand_id
1 'polypeptide(L)'
;MKKGILIFIAGVMLSGLGLSQSWKTAPLEFYGGISGLHYFGDIGGTASESSLLGIKDINFSKIRPGFTLGARYQIMKPLNLRVSYSLGTLSQSDLNSRNDNRNFAFKTLINEFTIGAEYYIIPESNENYHYSIMQVRGGLRHYRQPFSLYVTVNAGALLFNVTPQESLAVSPNFDESKSFAIALPLGIGFKYAIMPQISIGSELLLHLTTTNLLDGYDSQYSKFNDIFYSLNIKINYKIQKTKRRNVGIPRRKLF
;
A
#
# COMPACT_ATOMS: atom_id res chain seq x y z
N MET A 1 -22.10 39.69 9.73
CA MET A 1 -22.27 38.27 9.36
C MET A 1 -20.93 37.55 9.10
N LYS A 2 -20.03 38.06 8.25
CA LYS A 2 -18.73 37.40 7.94
C LYS A 2 -17.81 37.13 9.16
N LYS A 3 -17.76 38.06 10.13
CA LYS A 3 -16.91 37.91 11.35
C LYS A 3 -17.40 36.80 12.31
N GLY A 4 -18.72 36.60 12.42
CA GLY A 4 -19.29 35.56 13.28
C GLY A 4 -19.04 34.15 12.76
N ILE A 5 -19.08 33.97 11.43
CA ILE A 5 -18.74 32.71 10.77
C ILE A 5 -17.27 32.36 11.01
N LEU A 6 -16.38 33.35 10.93
CA LEU A 6 -14.93 33.16 11.15
C LEU A 6 -14.61 32.74 12.60
N ILE A 7 -15.30 33.34 13.57
CA ILE A 7 -15.16 32.98 15.00
C ILE A 7 -15.74 31.60 15.28
N PHE A 8 -16.87 31.24 14.64
CA PHE A 8 -17.46 29.91 14.77
C PHE A 8 -16.54 28.82 14.19
N ILE A 9 -15.97 29.05 13.00
CA ILE A 9 -14.98 28.15 12.39
C ILE A 9 -13.74 28.03 13.28
N ALA A 10 -13.25 29.14 13.85
CA ALA A 10 -12.12 29.12 14.77
C ALA A 10 -12.43 28.33 16.06
N GLY A 11 -13.65 28.46 16.61
CA GLY A 11 -14.10 27.72 17.78
C GLY A 11 -14.21 26.20 17.55
N VAL A 12 -14.70 25.80 16.38
CA VAL A 12 -14.75 24.38 15.97
C VAL A 12 -13.34 23.81 15.72
N MET A 13 -12.42 24.62 15.21
CA MET A 13 -11.02 24.22 15.02
C MET A 13 -10.28 24.04 16.37
N LEU A 14 -10.58 24.87 17.37
CA LEU A 14 -9.95 24.76 18.70
C LEU A 14 -10.44 23.56 19.51
N SER A 15 -11.71 23.16 19.40
CA SER A 15 -12.24 22.01 20.14
C SER A 15 -11.63 20.67 19.72
N GLY A 16 -11.10 20.58 18.50
CA GLY A 16 -10.35 19.40 18.00
C GLY A 16 -8.98 19.18 18.66
N LEU A 17 -8.43 20.17 19.37
CA LEU A 17 -7.09 20.09 19.98
C LEU A 17 -7.07 19.41 21.35
N GLY A 18 -8.24 19.24 21.99
CA GLY A 18 -8.38 18.74 23.38
C GLY A 18 -8.38 17.22 23.55
N LEU A 19 -8.39 16.43 22.47
CA LEU A 19 -8.28 14.98 22.57
C LEU A 19 -6.84 14.58 22.91
N SER A 20 -6.65 13.86 24.02
CA SER A 20 -5.36 13.28 24.43
C SER A 20 -4.58 12.73 23.22
N GLN A 21 -3.42 13.33 22.95
CA GLN A 21 -2.57 13.11 21.77
C GLN A 21 -1.72 11.84 21.92
N SER A 22 -2.34 10.75 22.38
CA SER A 22 -1.67 9.45 22.58
C SER A 22 -1.04 8.92 21.29
N TRP A 23 -1.62 9.21 20.12
CA TRP A 23 -1.09 8.85 18.80
C TRP A 23 0.25 9.55 18.44
N LYS A 24 0.58 10.69 19.08
CA LYS A 24 1.88 11.37 18.87
C LYS A 24 3.06 10.64 19.52
N THR A 25 2.81 9.56 20.25
CA THR A 25 3.86 8.78 20.93
C THR A 25 4.68 7.92 19.96
N ALA A 26 4.09 7.45 18.87
CA ALA A 26 4.77 6.65 17.84
C ALA A 26 4.35 7.09 16.43
N PRO A 27 4.72 8.32 16.02
CA PRO A 27 4.21 8.88 14.77
C PRO A 27 4.85 8.26 13.52
N LEU A 28 5.97 7.51 13.67
CA LEU A 28 6.71 6.94 12.55
C LEU A 28 6.71 5.41 12.63
N GLU A 29 6.27 4.76 11.56
CA GLU A 29 6.36 3.32 11.41
C GLU A 29 7.06 2.98 10.09
N PHE A 30 8.00 2.06 10.14
CA PHE A 30 8.63 1.49 8.95
C PHE A 30 7.96 0.17 8.61
N TYR A 31 7.89 -0.17 7.33
CA TYR A 31 7.39 -1.46 6.90
C TYR A 31 8.19 -2.00 5.73
N GLY A 32 8.30 -3.32 5.69
CA GLY A 32 8.93 -4.06 4.62
C GLY A 32 8.22 -5.38 4.38
N GLY A 33 8.19 -5.83 3.14
CA GLY A 33 7.42 -7.02 2.79
C GLY A 33 7.64 -7.51 1.38
N ILE A 34 7.01 -8.64 1.08
CA ILE A 34 7.03 -9.27 -0.23
C ILE A 34 5.71 -8.91 -0.92
N SER A 35 5.80 -8.58 -2.21
CA SER A 35 4.65 -8.38 -3.08
C SER A 35 4.46 -9.57 -4.01
N GLY A 36 3.22 -9.96 -4.25
CA GLY A 36 2.81 -10.81 -5.35
C GLY A 36 2.16 -9.94 -6.41
N LEU A 37 2.81 -9.77 -7.56
CA LEU A 37 2.33 -8.96 -8.66
C LEU A 37 1.60 -9.84 -9.67
N HIS A 38 0.44 -9.37 -10.13
CA HIS A 38 -0.36 -10.04 -11.16
C HIS A 38 -0.85 -9.01 -12.19
N TYR A 39 -0.43 -9.19 -13.44
CA TYR A 39 -0.70 -8.28 -14.54
C TYR A 39 -1.99 -8.63 -15.28
N PHE A 40 -2.76 -7.61 -15.66
CA PHE A 40 -3.95 -7.75 -16.50
C PHE A 40 -3.87 -6.71 -17.62
N GLY A 41 -3.50 -7.16 -18.82
CA GLY A 41 -3.42 -6.32 -20.00
C GLY A 41 -3.69 -7.14 -21.26
N ASP A 42 -3.15 -6.69 -22.38
CA ASP A 42 -3.48 -7.24 -23.69
C ASP A 42 -2.79 -8.57 -23.98
N ILE A 43 -1.56 -8.73 -23.47
CA ILE A 43 -0.85 -10.02 -23.52
C ILE A 43 -1.28 -10.86 -22.32
N GLY A 44 -1.88 -12.02 -22.62
CA GLY A 44 -2.56 -12.90 -21.68
C GLY A 44 -3.95 -12.39 -21.27
N GLY A 45 -4.90 -13.30 -21.07
CA GLY A 45 -6.27 -12.98 -20.68
C GLY A 45 -7.16 -14.22 -20.75
N THR A 46 -8.29 -14.20 -20.06
CA THR A 46 -9.27 -15.30 -20.12
C THR A 46 -10.09 -15.23 -21.41
N ALA A 47 -10.63 -16.37 -21.86
CA ALA A 47 -11.46 -16.48 -23.05
C ALA A 47 -12.87 -15.85 -22.93
N SER A 48 -13.24 -15.31 -21.76
CA SER A 48 -14.59 -14.79 -21.50
C SER A 48 -14.66 -13.26 -21.56
N GLU A 49 -15.61 -12.73 -22.34
CA GLU A 49 -15.85 -11.30 -22.61
C GLU A 49 -16.37 -10.49 -21.40
N SER A 50 -16.51 -11.10 -20.23
CA SER A 50 -17.20 -10.51 -19.07
C SER A 50 -16.36 -10.49 -17.79
N SER A 51 -15.08 -10.12 -17.87
CA SER A 51 -14.26 -9.93 -16.67
C SER A 51 -14.17 -8.46 -16.31
N LEU A 52 -15.12 -8.00 -15.47
CA LEU A 52 -15.02 -6.69 -14.80
C LEU A 52 -13.72 -6.67 -13.98
N LEU A 53 -12.73 -5.90 -14.45
CA LEU A 53 -11.45 -5.65 -13.78
C LEU A 53 -10.61 -6.91 -13.46
N GLY A 54 -10.83 -8.04 -14.15
CA GLY A 54 -9.98 -9.25 -14.00
C GLY A 54 -10.09 -10.00 -12.66
N ILE A 55 -11.02 -9.63 -11.78
CA ILE A 55 -11.16 -10.23 -10.43
C ILE A 55 -11.56 -11.72 -10.50
N LYS A 56 -12.21 -12.15 -11.58
CA LYS A 56 -12.71 -13.52 -11.75
C LYS A 56 -11.61 -14.53 -12.13
N ASP A 57 -10.45 -14.07 -12.61
CA ASP A 57 -9.47 -14.91 -13.31
C ASP A 57 -8.05 -14.82 -12.71
N ILE A 58 -7.96 -14.74 -11.39
CA ILE A 58 -6.67 -14.76 -10.69
C ILE A 58 -6.07 -16.16 -10.79
N ASN A 59 -5.04 -16.34 -11.61
CA ASN A 59 -4.28 -17.58 -11.66
C ASN A 59 -3.03 -17.43 -10.79
N PHE A 60 -2.98 -18.17 -9.68
CA PHE A 60 -1.84 -18.15 -8.76
C PHE A 60 -0.50 -18.48 -9.43
N SER A 61 -0.51 -19.23 -10.54
CA SER A 61 0.70 -19.59 -11.30
C SER A 61 1.34 -18.41 -12.06
N LYS A 62 0.57 -17.36 -12.33
CA LYS A 62 1.04 -16.14 -13.02
C LYS A 62 1.46 -15.04 -12.05
N ILE A 63 1.32 -15.26 -10.74
CA ILE A 63 1.84 -14.33 -9.73
C ILE A 63 3.37 -14.33 -9.77
N ARG A 64 3.96 -13.13 -9.75
CA ARG A 64 5.40 -12.95 -9.70
C ARG A 64 5.80 -12.25 -8.41
N PRO A 65 6.90 -12.68 -7.77
CA PRO A 65 7.34 -12.05 -6.53
C PRO A 65 7.92 -10.67 -6.80
N GLY A 66 7.80 -9.83 -5.79
CA GLY A 66 8.43 -8.53 -5.68
C GLY A 66 8.65 -8.20 -4.20
N PHE A 67 9.14 -7.00 -3.97
CA PHE A 67 9.57 -6.50 -2.69
C PHE A 67 9.06 -5.08 -2.50
N THR A 68 8.68 -4.76 -1.27
CA THR A 68 8.13 -3.46 -0.91
C THR A 68 8.79 -2.97 0.37
N LEU A 69 9.19 -1.71 0.38
CA LEU A 69 9.69 -1.01 1.54
C LEU A 69 8.98 0.32 1.66
N GLY A 70 8.81 0.81 2.87
CA GLY A 70 8.31 2.16 3.04
C GLY A 70 8.24 2.61 4.48
N ALA A 71 7.81 3.86 4.61
CA ALA A 71 7.58 4.50 5.89
C ALA A 71 6.19 5.12 5.88
N ARG A 72 5.55 5.11 7.04
CA ARG A 72 4.31 5.86 7.26
C ARG A 72 4.45 6.78 8.45
N TYR A 73 3.87 7.96 8.30
CA TYR A 73 3.85 9.01 9.28
C TYR A 73 2.40 9.35 9.66
N GLN A 74 2.05 9.19 10.93
CA GLN A 74 0.71 9.47 11.42
C GLN A 74 0.52 10.98 11.61
N ILE A 75 -0.33 11.60 10.77
CA ILE A 75 -0.66 13.03 10.85
C ILE A 75 -1.87 13.25 11.76
N MET A 76 -2.88 12.39 11.64
CA MET A 76 -4.09 12.39 12.45
C MET A 76 -4.46 10.95 12.81
N LYS A 77 -5.32 10.75 13.82
CA LYS A 77 -5.76 9.40 14.21
C LYS A 77 -6.23 8.52 13.03
N PRO A 78 -7.09 8.99 12.10
CA PRO A 78 -7.52 8.20 10.96
C PRO A 78 -6.66 8.37 9.70
N LEU A 79 -5.71 9.32 9.67
CA LEU A 79 -5.00 9.70 8.45
C LEU A 79 -3.48 9.62 8.65
N ASN A 80 -2.87 8.71 7.90
CA ASN A 80 -1.43 8.55 7.83
C ASN A 80 -0.93 8.93 6.44
N LEU A 81 0.23 9.57 6.40
CA LEU A 81 0.96 9.79 5.16
C LEU A 81 1.92 8.63 4.95
N ARG A 82 1.97 8.10 3.73
CA ARG A 82 2.75 6.92 3.38
C ARG A 82 3.70 7.27 2.24
N VAL A 83 4.93 6.80 2.37
CA VAL A 83 5.91 6.75 1.28
C VAL A 83 6.30 5.29 1.10
N SER A 84 6.28 4.81 -0.14
CA SER A 84 6.63 3.42 -0.46
C SER A 84 7.53 3.36 -1.68
N TYR A 85 8.37 2.35 -1.68
CA TYR A 85 9.19 1.95 -2.80
C TYR A 85 8.95 0.46 -3.04
N SER A 86 8.54 0.11 -4.26
CA SER A 86 8.26 -1.25 -4.69
C SER A 86 9.18 -1.62 -5.85
N LEU A 87 9.76 -2.82 -5.75
CA LEU A 87 10.59 -3.44 -6.77
C LEU A 87 9.96 -4.78 -7.12
N GLY A 88 9.82 -5.11 -8.39
CA GLY A 88 9.28 -6.41 -8.75
C GLY A 88 9.43 -6.74 -10.21
N THR A 89 8.95 -7.93 -10.55
CA THR A 89 8.90 -8.38 -11.94
C THR A 89 7.48 -8.72 -12.30
N LEU A 90 7.01 -8.25 -13.44
CA LEU A 90 5.83 -8.76 -14.12
C LEU A 90 6.29 -9.72 -15.21
N SER A 91 5.51 -10.75 -15.44
CA SER A 91 5.71 -11.62 -16.59
C SER A 91 4.39 -12.26 -16.94
N GLN A 92 4.06 -12.20 -18.22
CA GLN A 92 2.87 -12.82 -18.76
C GLN A 92 3.18 -13.51 -20.07
N SER A 93 2.38 -14.52 -20.38
CA SER A 93 2.43 -15.28 -21.63
C SER A 93 1.03 -15.51 -22.16
N ASP A 94 0.90 -15.52 -23.49
CA ASP A 94 -0.32 -15.89 -24.21
C ASP A 94 -0.64 -17.39 -24.15
N LEU A 95 0.26 -18.22 -23.62
CA LEU A 95 0.00 -19.63 -23.35
C LEU A 95 -1.26 -19.81 -22.49
N ASN A 96 -2.26 -20.52 -23.03
CA ASN A 96 -3.61 -20.71 -22.47
C ASN A 96 -4.50 -19.44 -22.42
N SER A 97 -4.28 -18.49 -23.32
CA SER A 97 -5.09 -17.26 -23.49
C SER A 97 -6.04 -17.35 -24.69
N ARG A 98 -6.97 -16.38 -24.85
CA ARG A 98 -7.86 -16.24 -26.03
C ARG A 98 -7.08 -16.21 -27.36
N ASN A 99 -5.82 -15.80 -27.31
CA ASN A 99 -4.96 -15.58 -28.47
C ASN A 99 -3.66 -16.41 -28.45
N ASP A 100 -3.76 -17.67 -28.03
CA ASP A 100 -2.63 -18.62 -27.91
C ASP A 100 -1.77 -18.72 -29.18
N ASN A 101 -2.37 -18.53 -30.37
CA ASN A 101 -1.68 -18.56 -31.67
C ASN A 101 -0.57 -17.50 -31.83
N ARG A 102 -0.54 -16.44 -31.01
CA ARG A 102 0.52 -15.41 -31.08
C ARG A 102 1.79 -15.82 -30.32
N ASN A 103 1.67 -16.71 -29.33
CA ASN A 103 2.77 -17.18 -28.47
C ASN A 103 3.67 -16.03 -27.95
N PHE A 104 3.04 -14.94 -27.52
CA PHE A 104 3.71 -13.77 -27.00
C PHE A 104 4.02 -13.93 -25.51
N ALA A 105 5.22 -13.55 -25.11
CA ALA A 105 5.65 -13.55 -23.73
C ALA A 105 6.54 -12.35 -23.47
N PHE A 106 6.33 -11.72 -22.32
CA PHE A 106 7.14 -10.59 -21.88
C PHE A 106 7.52 -10.75 -20.42
N LYS A 107 8.60 -10.07 -20.05
CA LYS A 107 9.02 -9.89 -18.67
C LYS A 107 9.37 -8.43 -18.46
N THR A 108 8.70 -7.77 -17.53
CA THR A 108 8.92 -6.35 -17.24
C THR A 108 9.44 -6.22 -15.81
N LEU A 109 10.60 -5.58 -15.65
CA LEU A 109 11.09 -5.20 -14.32
C LEU A 109 10.48 -3.85 -13.94
N ILE A 110 9.88 -3.75 -12.76
CA ILE A 110 9.19 -2.56 -12.28
C ILE A 110 9.85 -2.03 -11.02
N ASN A 111 10.13 -0.74 -11.05
CA ASN A 111 10.60 0.06 -9.94
C ASN A 111 9.60 1.20 -9.73
N GLU A 112 8.85 1.15 -8.65
CA GLU A 112 7.76 2.08 -8.41
C GLU A 112 8.00 2.84 -7.10
N PHE A 113 7.95 4.17 -7.19
CA PHE A 113 8.04 5.07 -6.05
C PHE A 113 6.69 5.75 -5.86
N THR A 114 6.09 5.58 -4.68
CA THR A 114 4.74 6.04 -4.39
C THR A 114 4.70 6.90 -3.14
N ILE A 115 3.88 7.94 -3.20
CA ILE A 115 3.51 8.75 -2.04
C ILE A 115 1.99 8.83 -1.96
N GLY A 116 1.45 8.74 -0.76
CA GLY A 116 0.01 8.66 -0.60
C GLY A 116 -0.46 8.83 0.82
N ALA A 117 -1.74 8.58 1.00
CA ALA A 117 -2.40 8.59 2.28
C ALA A 117 -3.04 7.22 2.57
N GLU A 118 -3.02 6.84 3.84
CA GLU A 118 -3.79 5.72 4.38
C GLU A 118 -4.89 6.29 5.28
N TYR A 119 -6.13 5.91 5.00
CA TYR A 119 -7.29 6.24 5.82
C TYR A 119 -7.74 5.00 6.60
N TYR A 120 -7.66 5.06 7.93
CA TYR A 120 -8.04 3.95 8.81
C TYR A 120 -9.54 4.01 9.09
N ILE A 121 -10.30 3.04 8.56
CA ILE A 121 -11.73 2.84 8.87
C ILE A 121 -11.86 2.33 10.30
N ILE A 122 -11.05 1.32 10.64
CA ILE A 122 -10.94 0.77 11.99
C ILE A 122 -9.57 1.19 12.52
N PRO A 123 -9.49 2.24 13.36
CA PRO A 123 -8.22 2.71 13.88
C PRO A 123 -7.61 1.66 14.81
N GLU A 124 -6.30 1.62 14.83
CA GLU A 124 -5.57 0.79 15.78
C GLU A 124 -5.84 1.30 17.22
N SER A 125 -6.11 0.37 18.13
CA SER A 125 -6.28 0.72 19.53
C SER A 125 -5.00 1.32 20.10
N ASN A 126 -5.12 2.49 20.75
CA ASN A 126 -4.00 3.21 21.36
C ASN A 126 -3.58 2.62 22.72
N GLU A 127 -4.24 1.56 23.19
CA GLU A 127 -3.90 0.93 24.46
C GLU A 127 -2.69 0.02 24.31
N ASN A 128 -1.70 0.18 25.21
CA ASN A 128 -0.51 -0.66 25.22
C ASN A 128 -0.91 -2.13 25.39
N TYR A 129 -0.54 -2.96 24.40
CA TYR A 129 -0.60 -4.42 24.45
C TYR A 129 0.44 -4.97 25.45
N HIS A 130 0.26 -4.71 26.74
CA HIS A 130 1.01 -5.41 27.77
C HIS A 130 0.44 -6.81 27.91
N TYR A 131 1.08 -7.79 27.27
CA TYR A 131 0.99 -9.19 27.69
C TYR A 131 1.63 -9.30 29.07
N SER A 132 0.90 -8.90 30.10
CA SER A 132 1.27 -9.21 31.46
C SER A 132 0.69 -10.59 31.78
N ILE A 133 1.58 -11.54 32.04
CA ILE A 133 1.28 -12.85 32.65
C ILE A 133 0.50 -12.71 33.98
N MET A 134 0.39 -11.48 34.52
CA MET A 134 -0.46 -11.12 35.65
C MET A 134 -1.93 -10.83 35.27
N GLN A 135 -2.40 -11.21 34.07
CA GLN A 135 -3.82 -11.12 33.70
C GLN A 135 -4.61 -12.42 33.94
N VAL A 136 -3.93 -13.51 34.33
CA VAL A 136 -4.57 -14.83 34.54
C VAL A 136 -5.33 -14.93 35.88
N ARG A 137 -5.24 -13.93 36.77
CA ARG A 137 -5.76 -14.02 38.15
C ARG A 137 -6.95 -13.12 38.52
N GLY A 138 -7.54 -12.36 37.59
CA GLY A 138 -8.50 -11.31 38.03
C GLY A 138 -9.47 -10.72 37.00
N GLY A 139 -9.99 -11.52 36.05
CA GLY A 139 -11.17 -11.14 35.26
C GLY A 139 -10.92 -10.80 33.78
N LEU A 140 -11.97 -10.99 32.98
CA LEU A 140 -12.01 -10.78 31.52
C LEU A 140 -11.81 -9.29 31.17
N ARG A 141 -10.55 -8.88 30.99
CA ARG A 141 -10.23 -7.54 30.50
C ARG A 141 -10.28 -7.53 28.97
N HIS A 142 -11.00 -6.56 28.41
CA HIS A 142 -11.37 -6.51 27.00
C HIS A 142 -10.15 -6.35 26.08
N TYR A 143 -9.98 -7.29 25.14
CA TYR A 143 -9.20 -7.09 23.91
C TYR A 143 -9.94 -6.06 23.05
N ARG A 144 -9.47 -4.81 23.02
CA ARG A 144 -10.01 -3.85 22.04
C ARG A 144 -9.09 -3.83 20.81
N GLN A 145 -9.45 -4.71 19.86
CA GLN A 145 -9.13 -4.67 18.42
C GLN A 145 -7.63 -4.81 18.04
N PRO A 146 -7.10 -6.05 18.01
CA PRO A 146 -5.75 -6.32 17.49
C PRO A 146 -5.67 -6.21 15.96
N PHE A 147 -6.80 -6.03 15.28
CA PHE A 147 -6.86 -5.85 13.84
C PHE A 147 -7.28 -4.42 13.48
N SER A 148 -6.76 -3.94 12.37
CA SER A 148 -7.04 -2.63 11.81
C SER A 148 -7.26 -2.77 10.31
N LEU A 149 -8.21 -1.99 9.80
CA LEU A 149 -8.58 -1.96 8.40
C LEU A 149 -8.40 -0.54 7.89
N TYR A 150 -7.66 -0.41 6.79
CA TYR A 150 -7.39 0.88 6.16
C TYR A 150 -7.54 0.80 4.65
N VAL A 151 -7.81 1.95 4.06
CA VAL A 151 -7.82 2.16 2.61
C VAL A 151 -6.62 3.02 2.28
N THR A 152 -5.94 2.70 1.19
CA THR A 152 -4.76 3.44 0.73
C THR A 152 -5.02 4.05 -0.63
N VAL A 153 -4.63 5.31 -0.78
CA VAL A 153 -4.67 6.05 -2.03
C VAL A 153 -3.28 6.63 -2.24
N ASN A 154 -2.60 6.20 -3.28
CA ASN A 154 -1.24 6.61 -3.58
C ASN A 154 -1.16 7.14 -5.01
N ALA A 155 -0.15 7.97 -5.23
CA ALA A 155 0.27 8.42 -6.54
C ALA A 155 1.79 8.27 -6.63
N GLY A 156 2.29 7.79 -7.76
CA GLY A 156 3.69 7.45 -7.87
C GLY A 156 4.22 7.46 -9.29
N ALA A 157 5.54 7.48 -9.35
CA ALA A 157 6.30 7.25 -10.57
C ALA A 157 6.62 5.75 -10.67
N LEU A 158 6.34 5.17 -11.82
CA LEU A 158 6.61 3.80 -12.18
C LEU A 158 7.66 3.81 -13.28
N LEU A 159 8.87 3.36 -12.95
CA LEU A 159 9.92 3.07 -13.91
C LEU A 159 9.83 1.59 -14.27
N PHE A 160 9.78 1.29 -15.56
CA PHE A 160 9.70 -0.09 -16.02
C PHE A 160 10.66 -0.34 -17.18
N ASN A 161 11.22 -1.54 -17.21
CA ASN A 161 12.07 -1.99 -18.29
C ASN A 161 11.53 -3.32 -18.83
N VAL A 162 11.10 -3.34 -20.09
CA VAL A 162 10.46 -4.48 -20.73
C VAL A 162 11.54 -5.30 -21.43
N THR A 163 11.66 -6.57 -21.06
CA THR A 163 12.45 -7.57 -21.77
C THR A 163 11.50 -8.50 -22.55
N PRO A 164 11.39 -8.36 -23.88
CA PRO A 164 10.56 -9.23 -24.70
C PRO A 164 11.22 -10.61 -24.90
N GLN A 165 10.40 -11.66 -25.02
CA GLN A 165 10.85 -12.95 -25.53
C GLN A 165 10.92 -12.90 -27.07
N GLU A 166 11.71 -13.77 -27.71
CA GLU A 166 12.03 -13.76 -29.15
C GLU A 166 10.84 -13.61 -30.11
N SER A 167 9.64 -14.09 -29.76
CA SER A 167 8.42 -13.93 -30.57
C SER A 167 7.84 -12.51 -30.57
N LEU A 168 8.02 -11.75 -29.48
CA LEU A 168 7.60 -10.35 -29.36
C LEU A 168 8.62 -9.38 -29.97
N ALA A 169 9.90 -9.70 -29.82
CA ALA A 169 11.02 -8.86 -30.26
C ALA A 169 11.09 -8.69 -31.80
N VAL A 170 10.48 -9.62 -32.55
CA VAL A 170 10.42 -9.59 -34.02
C VAL A 170 9.16 -8.85 -34.51
N SER A 171 8.23 -8.50 -33.62
CA SER A 171 6.99 -7.82 -34.01
C SER A 171 7.20 -6.31 -34.23
N PRO A 172 6.63 -5.71 -35.30
CA PRO A 172 6.77 -4.28 -35.61
C PRO A 172 6.03 -3.36 -34.62
N ASN A 173 5.32 -3.94 -33.64
CA ASN A 173 4.50 -3.28 -32.64
C ASN A 173 5.18 -3.24 -31.27
N PHE A 174 6.43 -3.71 -31.17
CA PHE A 174 7.21 -3.62 -29.95
C PHE A 174 7.81 -2.22 -29.81
N ASP A 175 7.37 -1.48 -28.80
CA ASP A 175 7.89 -0.16 -28.48
C ASP A 175 8.67 -0.20 -27.16
N GLU A 176 10.01 -0.15 -27.27
CA GLU A 176 10.95 -0.09 -26.14
C GLU A 176 11.09 1.33 -25.56
N SER A 177 10.47 2.35 -26.20
CA SER A 177 10.87 3.76 -26.00
C SER A 177 10.44 4.41 -24.69
N LYS A 178 9.51 3.82 -23.92
CA LYS A 178 8.99 4.44 -22.70
C LYS A 178 9.24 3.57 -21.48
N SER A 179 10.19 4.00 -20.65
CA SER A 179 10.53 3.36 -19.37
C SER A 179 9.92 4.05 -18.15
N PHE A 180 9.02 5.02 -18.34
CA PHE A 180 8.43 5.82 -17.27
C PHE A 180 6.92 5.99 -17.43
N ALA A 181 6.18 5.79 -16.35
CA ALA A 181 4.75 6.02 -16.26
C ALA A 181 4.35 6.57 -14.89
N ILE A 182 3.14 7.12 -14.81
CA ILE A 182 2.52 7.49 -13.55
C ILE A 182 1.54 6.37 -13.18
N ALA A 183 1.61 5.94 -11.92
CA ALA A 183 0.71 4.95 -11.34
C ALA A 183 -0.11 5.58 -10.21
N LEU A 184 -1.37 5.18 -10.11
CA LEU A 184 -2.28 5.49 -9.01
C LEU A 184 -2.67 4.19 -8.30
N PRO A 185 -1.88 3.75 -7.30
CA PRO A 185 -2.21 2.57 -6.50
C PRO A 185 -3.31 2.87 -5.49
N LEU A 186 -4.45 2.22 -5.68
CA LEU A 186 -5.61 2.26 -4.79
C LEU A 186 -5.74 0.89 -4.12
N GLY A 187 -5.94 0.83 -2.81
CA GLY A 187 -5.97 -0.48 -2.15
C GLY A 187 -6.67 -0.50 -0.82
N ILE A 188 -6.87 -1.72 -0.32
CA ILE A 188 -7.39 -2.01 1.00
C ILE A 188 -6.33 -2.82 1.73
N GLY A 189 -6.08 -2.44 2.98
CA GLY A 189 -5.08 -3.06 3.83
C GLY A 189 -5.68 -3.54 5.14
N PHE A 190 -5.24 -4.72 5.55
CA PHE A 190 -5.50 -5.29 6.85
C PHE A 190 -4.19 -5.34 7.62
N LYS A 191 -4.21 -4.96 8.90
CA LYS A 191 -3.04 -4.98 9.77
C LYS A 191 -3.40 -5.57 11.12
N TYR A 192 -2.61 -6.54 11.55
CA TYR A 192 -2.72 -7.28 12.79
C TYR A 192 -1.51 -7.03 13.69
N ALA A 193 -1.73 -6.52 14.90
CA ALA A 193 -0.68 -6.25 15.87
C ALA A 193 -0.31 -7.53 16.64
N ILE A 194 0.94 -7.98 16.51
CA ILE A 194 1.46 -9.15 17.27
C ILE A 194 2.11 -8.67 18.57
N MET A 195 2.92 -7.61 18.47
CA MET A 195 3.64 -6.99 19.57
C MET A 195 3.36 -5.47 19.56
N PRO A 196 3.59 -4.73 20.66
CA PRO A 196 3.38 -3.28 20.70
C PRO A 196 4.17 -2.49 19.64
N GLN A 197 5.28 -3.06 19.16
CA GLN A 197 6.15 -2.46 18.15
C GLN A 197 6.09 -3.18 16.80
N ILE A 198 5.60 -4.43 16.74
CA ILE A 198 5.63 -5.26 15.52
C ILE A 198 4.20 -5.65 15.15
N SER A 199 3.83 -5.36 13.92
CA SER A 199 2.54 -5.74 13.34
C SER A 199 2.72 -6.36 11.96
N ILE A 200 1.93 -7.36 11.63
CA ILE A 200 1.88 -7.96 10.30
C ILE A 200 0.71 -7.33 9.55
N GLY A 201 0.86 -7.07 8.26
CA GLY A 201 -0.24 -6.60 7.42
C GLY A 201 -0.29 -7.30 6.08
N SER A 202 -1.47 -7.34 5.51
CA SER A 202 -1.75 -7.76 4.14
C SER A 202 -2.43 -6.62 3.41
N GLU A 203 -1.92 -6.21 2.26
CA GLU A 203 -2.53 -5.19 1.41
C GLU A 203 -2.83 -5.74 0.03
N LEU A 204 -4.01 -5.41 -0.49
CA LEU A 204 -4.36 -5.61 -1.88
C LEU A 204 -4.44 -4.24 -2.53
N LEU A 205 -3.59 -3.98 -3.52
CA LEU A 205 -3.59 -2.75 -4.30
C LEU A 205 -3.91 -3.04 -5.77
N LEU A 206 -4.74 -2.19 -6.33
CA LEU A 206 -5.02 -2.02 -7.74
C LEU A 206 -4.17 -0.84 -8.23
N HIS A 207 -3.22 -1.11 -9.12
CA HIS A 207 -2.41 -0.09 -9.75
C HIS A 207 -3.07 0.31 -11.06
N LEU A 208 -3.72 1.48 -11.05
CA LEU A 208 -4.20 2.11 -12.26
C LEU A 208 -3.03 2.88 -12.88
N THR A 209 -2.57 2.44 -14.04
CA THR A 209 -1.49 3.16 -14.73
C THR A 209 -2.06 4.08 -15.81
N THR A 210 -1.34 5.14 -16.14
CA THR A 210 -1.73 6.07 -17.21
C THR A 210 -1.17 5.66 -18.57
N THR A 211 -0.52 4.51 -18.65
CA THR A 211 0.21 4.03 -19.83
C THR A 211 -0.38 2.71 -20.31
N ASN A 212 -0.13 2.41 -21.58
CA ASN A 212 -0.57 1.20 -22.27
C ASN A 212 0.65 0.43 -22.84
N LEU A 213 1.75 0.48 -22.12
CA LEU A 213 3.06 0.02 -22.59
C LEU A 213 3.74 -0.86 -21.55
N LEU A 214 3.03 -1.30 -20.49
CA LEU A 214 3.64 -2.14 -19.46
C LEU A 214 4.00 -3.53 -19.99
N ASP A 215 3.37 -3.95 -21.10
CA ASP A 215 3.66 -5.18 -21.86
C ASP A 215 4.53 -4.94 -23.12
N GLY A 216 4.83 -3.68 -23.45
CA GLY A 216 5.61 -3.29 -24.62
C GLY A 216 4.92 -3.52 -25.96
N TYR A 217 3.60 -3.76 -25.98
CA TYR A 217 2.85 -4.07 -27.20
C TYR A 217 1.83 -2.98 -27.53
N ASP A 218 2.15 -2.16 -28.55
CA ASP A 218 1.21 -1.13 -29.02
C ASP A 218 0.32 -1.70 -30.14
N SER A 219 -1.00 -1.71 -29.93
CA SER A 219 -1.96 -2.17 -30.95
C SER A 219 -3.06 -1.15 -31.17
N GLN A 220 -3.53 -1.02 -32.42
CA GLN A 220 -4.64 -0.15 -32.81
C GLN A 220 -5.97 -0.45 -32.06
N TYR A 221 -6.06 -1.62 -31.42
CA TYR A 221 -7.21 -2.06 -30.61
C TYR A 221 -7.03 -1.82 -29.11
N SER A 222 -5.83 -1.43 -28.68
CA SER A 222 -5.48 -1.22 -27.28
C SER A 222 -5.73 0.23 -26.89
N LYS A 223 -6.96 0.52 -26.45
CA LYS A 223 -7.41 1.87 -26.05
C LYS A 223 -7.60 2.02 -24.55
N PHE A 224 -7.32 0.97 -23.78
CA PHE A 224 -7.52 0.94 -22.33
C PHE A 224 -6.17 0.91 -21.63
N ASN A 225 -6.04 1.63 -20.53
CA ASN A 225 -4.79 1.66 -19.78
C ASN A 225 -4.56 0.32 -19.07
N ASP A 226 -3.29 -0.06 -18.95
CA ASP A 226 -2.87 -1.26 -18.25
C ASP A 226 -3.20 -1.20 -16.74
N ILE A 227 -3.73 -2.31 -16.21
CA ILE A 227 -4.04 -2.46 -14.79
C ILE A 227 -3.31 -3.69 -14.24
N PHE A 228 -2.72 -3.56 -13.07
CA PHE A 228 -2.18 -4.72 -12.36
C PHE A 228 -2.56 -4.70 -10.88
N TYR A 229 -2.62 -5.88 -10.28
CA TYR A 229 -2.86 -6.04 -8.86
C TYR A 229 -1.57 -6.40 -8.14
N SER A 230 -1.40 -5.89 -6.93
CA SER A 230 -0.35 -6.31 -6.01
C SER A 230 -0.96 -6.79 -4.69
N LEU A 231 -0.56 -7.99 -4.27
CA LEU A 231 -0.87 -8.53 -2.95
C LEU A 231 0.41 -8.47 -2.11
N ASN A 232 0.43 -7.61 -1.10
CA ASN A 232 1.62 -7.36 -0.28
C ASN A 232 1.45 -7.97 1.10
N ILE A 233 2.39 -8.80 1.52
CA ILE A 233 2.50 -9.29 2.90
C ILE A 233 3.66 -8.55 3.55
N LYS A 234 3.38 -7.78 4.61
CA LYS A 234 4.31 -6.82 5.18
C LYS A 234 4.46 -6.99 6.69
N ILE A 235 5.68 -6.75 7.17
CA ILE A 235 5.98 -6.59 8.58
C ILE A 235 6.19 -5.10 8.83
N ASN A 236 5.55 -4.56 9.86
CA ASN A 236 5.63 -3.17 10.22
C ASN A 236 6.24 -3.02 11.62
N TYR A 237 7.20 -2.12 11.75
CA TYR A 237 7.90 -1.79 12.96
C TYR A 237 7.62 -0.34 13.38
N LYS A 238 7.06 -0.15 14.58
CA LYS A 238 6.72 1.16 15.13
C LYS A 238 7.87 1.72 15.94
N ILE A 239 8.28 2.95 15.62
CA ILE A 239 9.26 3.67 16.43
C ILE A 239 8.51 4.49 17.47
N GLN A 240 8.54 4.00 18.70
CA GLN A 240 8.05 4.75 19.85
C GLN A 240 9.08 5.83 20.20
N LYS A 241 8.63 7.08 20.33
CA LYS A 241 9.46 8.14 20.91
C LYS A 241 9.62 7.81 22.39
N THR A 242 10.83 7.44 22.80
CA THR A 242 11.19 7.40 24.21
C THR A 242 10.85 8.76 24.81
N LYS A 243 9.92 8.80 25.77
CA LYS A 243 9.72 10.01 26.58
C LYS A 243 11.09 10.35 27.15
N ARG A 244 11.70 11.46 26.71
CA ARG A 244 12.77 12.08 27.48
C ARG A 244 12.17 12.27 28.86
N ARG A 245 12.60 11.44 29.81
CA ARG A 245 12.29 11.63 31.21
C ARG A 245 12.91 12.98 31.52
N ASN A 246 12.08 14.02 31.62
CA ASN A 246 12.54 15.27 32.22
C ASN A 246 13.01 14.87 33.62
N VAL A 247 14.32 14.69 33.75
CA VAL A 247 14.97 14.65 35.05
C VAL A 247 14.87 16.08 35.54
N GLY A 248 13.69 16.43 36.06
CA GLY A 248 13.53 17.59 36.90
C GLY A 248 14.49 17.37 38.04
N ILE A 249 15.54 18.20 38.10
CA ILE A 249 16.41 18.29 39.25
C ILE A 249 15.48 18.43 40.47
N PRO A 250 15.59 17.57 41.50
CA PRO A 250 14.76 17.72 42.67
C PRO A 250 15.07 19.10 43.25
N ARG A 251 14.12 20.04 43.14
CA ARG A 251 14.16 21.26 43.93
C ARG A 251 14.08 20.80 45.38
N ARG A 252 15.24 20.68 46.03
CA ARG A 252 15.35 20.63 47.48
C ARG A 252 14.52 21.81 47.99
N LYS A 253 13.42 21.52 48.67
CA LYS A 253 12.78 22.49 49.54
C LYS A 253 13.82 22.83 50.60
N LEU A 254 14.40 24.02 50.50
CA LEU A 254 15.06 24.64 51.64
C LEU A 254 13.94 25.07 52.59
N PHE A 255 14.08 24.60 53.83
CA PHE A 255 13.27 24.99 54.98
C PHE A 255 13.39 26.50 55.24
#